data_AF-A0A6M0GEG6-F1
#
_entry.id   AF-A0A6M0GEG6-F1
#
_cell.length_a   1.000
_cell.length_b   1.000
_cell.length_c   1.000
_cell.angle_alpha   90.00
_cell.angle_beta   90.00
_cell.angle_gamma   90.00
#
_symmetry.space_group_name_H-M   'P 1'
#
loop_
_entity.id
_entity.type
_entity.pdbx_description
1 polymer ?
#
loop_
_entity_poly.entity_id
_entity_poly.type
_entity_poly.pdbx_seq_one_letter_code
_entity_poly.pdbx_strand_id
1 'polypeptide(L)'
;MSKSKKRIKILQKLIRQIGKLSRLITKQLMQLLLRSLLILGRRSRRATAGFVLPTVVMVSLVVILLTTAIMVRSFDRTRNASNYRVSQAVLNAAEPALERAKRKLKDIFENTTTRGIASENTIDGSLNGDKYTFADETRLQLNFDINDDRSITSNSNDPIVNRETTTNAWRFPVDTDNNGKFDSFTLYSIVFRNPSRNNDGNFNRPRNPLEARTRPMDEGALGGACAAALGTSASLVGDTDWYQSAGVLKKGFFVYVATVPITDTTALGLGTDYENHTGNKGFSALEYQQDRVQIPPSNNAIVYEDDLTIFAGSAFRVNGRIFTNSNLFGLKTYGNIELLQVSSPASCFYKPENSKIVVAGNLVYGRPIDPSSPADVDAQKNFRIDLYKQGAKPVGKIFDATQESVDTNTNGPDDIAYNNAAYEARIAELVKQALAKAPDPQG
;
A
#
# COMPACT_ATOMS: atom_id res chain seq x y z
N MET A 1 -11.91 -36.98 -45.24
CA MET A 1 -10.44 -37.08 -45.04
C MET A 1 -9.83 -35.70 -44.79
N SER A 2 -9.14 -35.54 -43.66
CA SER A 2 -8.77 -34.26 -43.03
C SER A 2 -7.85 -33.34 -43.85
N LYS A 3 -8.20 -32.05 -43.89
CA LYS A 3 -7.49 -30.94 -44.56
C LYS A 3 -6.06 -30.72 -44.03
N SER A 4 -5.69 -31.24 -42.85
CA SER A 4 -4.34 -31.05 -42.26
C SER A 4 -3.26 -31.86 -42.98
N LYS A 5 -3.56 -33.08 -43.47
CA LYS A 5 -2.60 -33.94 -44.17
C LYS A 5 -2.17 -33.38 -45.53
N LYS A 6 -3.01 -32.56 -46.18
CA LYS A 6 -2.69 -31.89 -47.45
C LYS A 6 -1.67 -30.74 -47.26
N ARG A 7 -1.80 -29.95 -46.18
CA ARG A 7 -0.88 -28.82 -45.88
C ARG A 7 0.53 -29.30 -45.54
N ILE A 8 0.64 -30.39 -44.77
CA ILE A 8 1.95 -31.00 -44.40
C ILE A 8 2.70 -31.50 -45.64
N LYS A 9 2.00 -32.13 -46.61
CA LYS A 9 2.62 -32.58 -47.87
C LYS A 9 3.11 -31.42 -48.75
N ILE A 10 2.42 -30.28 -48.73
CA ILE A 10 2.84 -29.08 -49.47
C ILE A 10 4.08 -28.48 -48.82
N LEU A 11 4.10 -28.35 -47.48
CA LEU A 11 5.25 -27.84 -46.74
C LEU A 11 6.50 -28.72 -46.94
N GLN A 12 6.36 -30.05 -46.91
CA GLN A 12 7.46 -30.98 -47.17
C GLN A 12 8.01 -30.86 -48.60
N LYS A 13 7.16 -30.58 -49.60
CA LYS A 13 7.61 -30.32 -50.98
C LYS A 13 8.40 -29.02 -51.08
N LEU A 14 7.95 -27.97 -50.40
CA LEU A 14 8.59 -26.65 -50.38
C LEU A 14 9.97 -26.69 -49.69
N ILE A 15 10.07 -27.37 -48.54
CA ILE A 15 11.35 -27.56 -47.82
C ILE A 15 12.34 -28.36 -48.67
N ARG A 16 11.87 -29.41 -49.36
CA ARG A 16 12.74 -30.19 -50.28
C ARG A 16 13.21 -29.37 -51.48
N GLN A 17 12.41 -28.43 -51.96
CA GLN A 17 12.82 -27.53 -53.06
C GLN A 17 13.84 -26.48 -52.58
N ILE A 18 13.62 -25.88 -51.40
CA ILE A 18 14.56 -24.93 -50.78
C ILE A 18 15.92 -25.60 -50.51
N GLY A 19 15.92 -26.85 -50.00
CA GLY A 19 17.16 -27.60 -49.77
C GLY A 19 17.92 -27.97 -51.05
N LYS A 20 17.24 -28.08 -52.20
CA LYS A 20 17.90 -28.25 -53.50
C LYS A 20 18.48 -26.93 -54.01
N LEU A 21 17.79 -25.83 -53.77
CA LEU A 21 18.20 -24.48 -54.19
C LEU A 21 19.43 -24.00 -53.40
N SER A 22 19.48 -24.25 -52.08
CA SER A 22 20.67 -23.95 -51.26
C SER A 22 21.90 -24.76 -51.65
N ARG A 23 21.73 -26.02 -52.05
CA ARG A 23 22.83 -26.86 -52.57
C ARG A 23 23.35 -26.37 -53.93
N LEU A 24 22.47 -25.82 -54.78
CA LEU A 24 22.88 -25.25 -56.06
C LEU A 24 23.65 -23.94 -55.87
N ILE A 25 23.13 -23.03 -55.04
CA ILE A 25 23.76 -21.75 -54.74
C ILE A 25 25.13 -21.94 -54.08
N THR A 26 25.24 -22.81 -53.08
CA THR A 26 26.51 -23.07 -52.37
C THR A 26 27.57 -23.70 -53.27
N LYS A 27 27.17 -24.59 -54.19
CA LYS A 27 28.10 -25.21 -55.14
C LYS A 27 28.64 -24.20 -56.16
N GLN A 28 27.79 -23.29 -56.62
CA GLN A 28 28.18 -22.24 -57.57
C GLN A 28 29.05 -21.15 -56.91
N LEU A 29 28.74 -20.78 -55.66
CA LEU A 29 29.58 -19.89 -54.84
C LEU A 29 30.95 -20.52 -54.53
N MET A 30 31.00 -21.80 -54.15
CA MET A 30 32.26 -22.51 -53.94
C MET A 30 33.08 -22.59 -55.22
N GLN A 31 32.46 -22.86 -56.38
CA GLN A 31 33.18 -22.89 -57.66
C GLN A 31 33.70 -21.51 -58.08
N LEU A 32 32.97 -20.43 -57.79
CA LEU A 32 33.43 -19.06 -58.03
C LEU A 32 34.58 -18.66 -57.11
N LEU A 33 34.51 -19.03 -55.82
CA LEU A 33 35.59 -18.80 -54.85
C LEU A 33 36.84 -19.62 -55.18
N LEU A 34 36.69 -20.89 -55.56
CA LEU A 34 37.81 -21.72 -55.99
C LEU A 34 38.44 -21.21 -57.30
N ARG A 35 37.63 -20.74 -58.26
CA ARG A 35 38.15 -20.11 -59.48
C ARG A 35 38.88 -18.80 -59.17
N SER A 36 38.35 -17.93 -58.30
CA SER A 36 39.03 -16.68 -57.95
C SER A 36 40.33 -16.92 -57.19
N LEU A 37 40.37 -17.90 -56.28
CA LEU A 37 41.58 -18.33 -55.57
C LEU A 37 42.63 -18.95 -56.50
N LEU A 38 42.22 -19.79 -57.45
CA LEU A 38 43.14 -20.39 -58.43
C LEU A 38 43.70 -19.38 -59.44
N ILE A 39 42.92 -18.35 -59.79
CA ILE A 39 43.38 -17.24 -60.65
C ILE A 39 44.37 -16.34 -59.89
N LEU A 40 44.17 -16.13 -58.59
CA LEU A 40 45.15 -15.47 -57.72
C LEU A 40 46.45 -16.29 -57.58
N GLY A 41 46.34 -17.63 -57.51
CA GLY A 41 47.50 -18.54 -57.38
C GLY A 41 48.35 -18.69 -58.65
N ARG A 42 47.83 -18.36 -59.84
CA ARG A 42 48.55 -18.52 -61.12
C ARG A 42 49.31 -17.29 -61.60
N ARG A 43 49.30 -16.17 -60.87
CA ARG A 43 50.01 -14.93 -61.22
C ARG A 43 51.31 -14.66 -60.43
N SER A 44 51.90 -15.66 -59.77
CA SER A 44 53.09 -15.48 -58.94
C SER A 44 54.41 -15.96 -59.57
N ARG A 45 54.60 -15.78 -60.89
CA ARG A 45 55.95 -15.86 -61.48
C ARG A 45 56.42 -14.48 -61.93
N ARG A 46 57.32 -13.95 -61.09
CA ARG A 46 58.29 -12.86 -61.30
C ARG A 46 57.74 -11.43 -61.30
N ALA A 47 57.77 -10.82 -60.11
CA ALA A 47 58.56 -9.62 -59.88
C ALA A 47 58.91 -9.53 -58.38
N THR A 48 60.16 -9.19 -58.13
CA THR A 48 60.84 -8.88 -56.87
C THR A 48 59.99 -8.24 -55.77
N ALA A 49 60.09 -8.85 -54.58
CA ALA A 49 60.06 -8.29 -53.24
C ALA A 49 59.62 -6.82 -53.08
N GLY A 50 58.48 -6.65 -52.40
CA GLY A 50 58.24 -5.55 -51.48
C GLY A 50 57.54 -6.13 -50.27
N PHE A 51 58.12 -5.97 -49.08
CA PHE A 51 57.62 -6.39 -47.76
C PHE A 51 56.24 -5.78 -47.37
N VAL A 52 55.57 -5.15 -48.33
CA VAL A 52 54.40 -4.28 -48.19
C VAL A 52 53.08 -5.05 -48.34
N LEU A 53 53.04 -6.17 -49.07
CA LEU A 53 51.75 -6.83 -49.36
C LEU A 53 51.17 -7.61 -48.15
N PRO A 54 51.92 -8.48 -47.44
CA PRO A 54 51.39 -9.16 -46.26
C PRO A 54 51.13 -8.19 -45.09
N THR A 55 51.94 -7.13 -44.98
CA THR A 55 51.82 -6.11 -43.94
C THR A 55 50.61 -5.21 -44.18
N VAL A 56 50.33 -4.79 -45.42
CA VAL A 56 49.09 -4.05 -45.76
C VAL A 56 47.85 -4.91 -45.57
N VAL A 57 47.88 -6.20 -45.93
CA VAL A 57 46.75 -7.12 -45.68
C VAL A 57 46.53 -7.33 -44.17
N MET A 58 47.59 -7.49 -43.39
CA MET A 58 47.47 -7.61 -41.93
C MET A 58 46.93 -6.33 -41.29
N VAL A 59 47.45 -5.16 -41.68
CA VAL A 59 47.01 -3.86 -41.14
C VAL A 59 45.57 -3.56 -41.55
N SER A 60 45.20 -3.80 -42.81
CA SER A 60 43.80 -3.61 -43.25
C SER A 60 42.84 -4.55 -42.51
N LEU A 61 43.23 -5.81 -42.28
CA LEU A 61 42.41 -6.76 -41.52
C LEU A 61 42.24 -6.31 -40.06
N VAL A 62 43.32 -5.86 -39.42
CA VAL A 62 43.28 -5.30 -38.05
C VAL A 62 42.39 -4.06 -37.97
N VAL A 63 42.51 -3.13 -38.93
CA VAL A 63 41.66 -1.93 -38.98
C VAL A 63 40.19 -2.31 -39.15
N ILE A 64 39.86 -3.21 -40.08
CA ILE A 64 38.49 -3.68 -40.27
C ILE A 64 37.97 -4.35 -38.99
N LEU A 65 38.76 -5.18 -38.33
CA LEU A 65 38.36 -5.87 -37.10
C LEU A 65 38.15 -4.87 -35.96
N LEU A 66 39.02 -3.86 -35.83
CA LEU A 66 38.90 -2.79 -34.86
C LEU A 66 37.65 -1.93 -35.12
N THR A 67 37.40 -1.53 -36.37
CA THR A 67 36.21 -0.75 -36.73
C THR A 67 34.94 -1.56 -36.48
N THR A 68 34.94 -2.85 -36.80
CA THR A 68 33.79 -3.73 -36.55
C THR A 68 33.55 -3.91 -35.05
N ALA A 69 34.61 -4.08 -34.26
CA ALA A 69 34.51 -4.18 -32.80
C ALA A 69 34.02 -2.89 -32.14
N ILE A 70 34.47 -1.72 -32.61
CA ILE A 70 33.97 -0.41 -32.16
C ILE A 70 32.49 -0.27 -32.53
N MET A 71 32.09 -0.66 -33.75
CA MET A 71 30.71 -0.59 -34.20
C MET A 71 29.78 -1.47 -33.35
N VAL A 72 30.18 -2.70 -33.02
CA VAL A 72 29.43 -3.59 -32.12
C VAL A 72 29.29 -2.97 -30.73
N ARG A 73 30.37 -2.43 -30.14
CA ARG A 73 30.30 -1.74 -28.85
C ARG A 73 29.40 -0.49 -28.89
N SER A 74 29.41 0.25 -29.99
CA SER A 74 28.52 1.39 -30.18
C SER A 74 27.06 0.96 -30.22
N PHE A 75 26.74 -0.15 -30.88
CA PHE A 75 25.38 -0.71 -30.85
C PHE A 75 24.96 -1.16 -29.46
N ASP A 76 25.84 -1.81 -28.69
CA ASP A 76 25.55 -2.22 -27.31
C ASP A 76 25.29 -1.01 -26.40
N ARG A 77 26.10 0.06 -26.52
CA ARG A 77 25.88 1.32 -25.78
C ARG A 77 24.55 1.97 -26.14
N THR A 78 24.21 2.03 -27.43
CA THR A 78 22.94 2.59 -27.89
C THR A 78 21.74 1.79 -27.38
N ARG A 79 21.82 0.45 -27.40
CA ARG A 79 20.78 -0.41 -26.84
C ARG A 79 20.61 -0.21 -25.33
N ASN A 80 21.71 -0.16 -24.59
CA ASN A 80 21.66 0.06 -23.14
C ASN A 80 21.11 1.44 -22.80
N ALA A 81 21.53 2.49 -23.51
CA ALA A 81 20.99 3.84 -23.33
C ALA A 81 19.50 3.92 -23.66
N SER A 82 19.06 3.23 -24.73
CA SER A 82 17.64 3.15 -25.09
C SER A 82 16.82 2.43 -24.02
N ASN A 83 17.30 1.27 -23.55
CA ASN A 83 16.62 0.51 -22.49
C ASN A 83 16.54 1.30 -21.18
N TYR A 84 17.58 2.05 -20.83
CA TYR A 84 17.56 2.90 -19.63
C TYR A 84 16.53 4.03 -19.73
N ARG A 85 16.45 4.70 -20.89
CA ARG A 85 15.43 5.74 -21.12
C ARG A 85 14.01 5.19 -21.07
N VAL A 86 13.77 4.05 -21.70
CA VAL A 86 12.47 3.36 -21.65
C VAL A 86 12.13 2.97 -20.21
N SER A 87 13.07 2.39 -19.47
CA SER A 87 12.85 2.02 -18.07
C SER A 87 12.49 3.24 -17.21
N GLN A 88 13.17 4.38 -17.40
CA GLN A 88 12.86 5.60 -16.65
C GLN A 88 11.47 6.15 -17.01
N ALA A 89 11.12 6.20 -18.29
CA ALA A 89 9.82 6.69 -18.75
C ALA A 89 8.68 5.83 -18.19
N VAL A 90 8.82 4.50 -18.24
CA VAL A 90 7.80 3.57 -17.73
C VAL A 90 7.72 3.58 -16.20
N LEU A 91 8.84 3.81 -15.48
CA LEU A 91 8.82 4.01 -14.02
C LEU A 91 8.12 5.32 -13.64
N ASN A 92 8.45 6.44 -14.29
CA ASN A 92 7.81 7.73 -14.06
C ASN A 92 6.31 7.67 -14.37
N ALA A 93 5.91 6.92 -15.39
CA ALA A 93 4.52 6.66 -15.73
C ALA A 93 3.75 5.85 -14.65
N ALA A 94 4.46 5.09 -13.82
CA ALA A 94 3.89 4.27 -12.75
C ALA A 94 3.75 5.03 -11.42
N GLU A 95 4.56 6.07 -11.17
CA GLU A 95 4.53 6.86 -9.92
C GLU A 95 3.15 7.45 -9.58
N PRO A 96 2.38 8.03 -10.51
CA PRO A 96 1.07 8.58 -10.20
C PRO A 96 0.09 7.54 -9.67
N ALA A 97 0.22 6.27 -10.09
CA ALA A 97 -0.64 5.20 -9.62
C ALA A 97 -0.44 4.92 -8.12
N LEU A 98 0.81 5.00 -7.66
CA LEU A 98 1.14 4.83 -6.25
C LEU A 98 0.56 5.96 -5.40
N GLU A 99 0.69 7.21 -5.85
CA GLU A 99 0.13 8.36 -5.13
C GLU A 99 -1.39 8.34 -5.09
N ARG A 100 -2.05 7.93 -6.19
CA ARG A 100 -3.50 7.72 -6.23
C ARG A 100 -3.93 6.64 -5.25
N ALA A 101 -3.24 5.50 -5.21
CA ALA A 101 -3.54 4.42 -4.26
C ALA A 101 -3.36 4.87 -2.81
N LYS A 102 -2.27 5.59 -2.49
CA LYS A 102 -2.05 6.18 -1.16
C LYS A 102 -3.16 7.16 -0.79
N ARG A 103 -3.61 8.00 -1.73
CA ARG A 103 -4.70 8.96 -1.50
C ARG A 103 -6.02 8.24 -1.21
N LYS A 104 -6.37 7.20 -1.97
CA LYS A 104 -7.57 6.39 -1.72
C LYS A 104 -7.55 5.74 -0.33
N LEU A 105 -6.42 5.12 0.03
CA LEU A 105 -6.24 4.54 1.36
C LEU A 105 -6.36 5.62 2.46
N LYS A 106 -5.73 6.78 2.28
CA LYS A 106 -5.80 7.88 3.25
C LYS A 106 -7.24 8.36 3.45
N ASP A 107 -7.97 8.63 2.37
CA ASP A 107 -9.35 9.12 2.43
C ASP A 107 -10.29 8.10 3.09
N ILE A 108 -10.11 6.79 2.85
CA ILE A 108 -10.92 5.76 3.53
C ILE A 108 -10.77 5.83 5.04
N PHE A 109 -9.54 5.92 5.54
CA PHE A 109 -9.31 5.92 6.98
C PHE A 109 -9.66 7.25 7.64
N GLU A 110 -9.64 8.36 6.90
CA GLU A 110 -10.06 9.67 7.40
C GLU A 110 -11.60 9.85 7.36
N ASN A 111 -12.27 9.25 6.37
CA ASN A 111 -13.71 9.45 6.11
C ASN A 111 -14.57 8.24 6.48
N THR A 112 -13.98 7.20 7.07
CA THR A 112 -14.75 6.05 7.51
C THR A 112 -15.72 6.48 8.60
N THR A 113 -17.01 6.41 8.28
CA THR A 113 -18.13 6.71 9.20
C THR A 113 -18.26 5.67 10.32
N THR A 114 -17.47 4.59 10.28
CA THR A 114 -17.47 3.60 11.35
C THR A 114 -16.72 4.15 12.55
N ARG A 115 -17.43 4.32 13.67
CA ARG A 115 -16.89 4.68 14.99
C ARG A 115 -15.95 3.61 15.60
N GLY A 116 -15.39 2.72 14.79
CA GLY A 116 -14.59 1.57 15.19
C GLY A 116 -13.69 1.06 14.06
N ILE A 117 -13.04 -0.08 14.29
CA ILE A 117 -12.13 -0.70 13.32
C ILE A 117 -12.92 -1.22 12.13
N ALA A 118 -12.62 -0.71 10.94
CA ALA A 118 -13.26 -1.15 9.70
C ALA A 118 -12.86 -2.59 9.35
N SER A 119 -13.84 -3.47 9.16
CA SER A 119 -13.61 -4.83 8.66
C SER A 119 -13.22 -4.82 7.18
N GLU A 120 -12.69 -5.94 6.67
CA GLU A 120 -12.36 -6.07 5.25
C GLU A 120 -13.58 -5.82 4.34
N ASN A 121 -14.78 -6.27 4.74
CA ASN A 121 -16.02 -6.01 4.03
C ASN A 121 -16.34 -4.52 3.94
N THR A 122 -16.16 -3.78 5.05
CA THR A 122 -16.39 -2.34 5.08
C THR A 122 -15.39 -1.60 4.19
N ILE A 123 -14.12 -2.00 4.22
CA ILE A 123 -13.07 -1.38 3.39
C ILE A 123 -13.33 -1.63 1.90
N ASP A 124 -13.67 -2.87 1.52
CA ASP A 124 -14.00 -3.24 0.13
C ASP A 124 -15.27 -2.53 -0.34
N GLY A 125 -16.34 -2.54 0.47
CA GLY A 125 -17.58 -1.83 0.18
C GLY A 125 -17.37 -0.32 0.03
N SER A 126 -16.50 0.27 0.86
CA SER A 126 -16.14 1.69 0.75
C SER A 126 -15.39 1.95 -0.53
N LEU A 127 -14.34 1.17 -0.83
CA LEU A 127 -13.58 1.29 -2.07
C LEU A 127 -14.49 1.17 -3.29
N ASN A 128 -15.48 0.29 -3.27
CA ASN A 128 -16.41 0.07 -4.38
C ASN A 128 -17.31 1.27 -4.73
N GLY A 129 -17.32 2.35 -3.95
CA GLY A 129 -18.03 3.57 -4.32
C GLY A 129 -17.40 4.33 -5.49
N ASP A 130 -18.22 5.07 -6.25
CA ASP A 130 -17.77 5.91 -7.37
C ASP A 130 -16.80 7.01 -6.94
N LYS A 131 -16.89 7.45 -5.68
CA LYS A 131 -15.98 8.43 -5.05
C LYS A 131 -14.50 8.04 -5.19
N TYR A 132 -14.19 6.74 -5.22
CA TYR A 132 -12.82 6.22 -5.28
C TYR A 132 -12.37 5.88 -6.70
N THR A 133 -13.03 6.42 -7.72
CA THR A 133 -12.59 6.36 -9.12
C THR A 133 -12.38 7.78 -9.61
N PHE A 134 -11.14 8.11 -10.00
CA PHE A 134 -10.85 9.44 -10.57
C PHE A 134 -11.47 9.56 -11.97
N ALA A 135 -11.68 10.80 -12.45
CA ALA A 135 -12.37 11.06 -13.71
C ALA A 135 -11.68 10.44 -14.95
N ASP A 136 -10.36 10.28 -14.89
CA ASP A 136 -9.53 9.68 -15.93
C ASP A 136 -9.25 8.18 -15.69
N GLU A 137 -9.88 7.57 -14.68
CA GLU A 137 -9.71 6.16 -14.35
C GLU A 137 -10.87 5.30 -14.83
N THR A 138 -10.53 4.11 -15.29
CA THR A 138 -11.48 3.02 -15.47
C THR A 138 -11.26 1.99 -14.38
N ARG A 139 -12.31 1.68 -13.62
CA ARG A 139 -12.29 0.56 -12.68
C ARG A 139 -12.18 -0.77 -13.41
N LEU A 140 -11.38 -1.67 -12.86
CA LEU A 140 -11.16 -3.02 -13.34
C LEU A 140 -11.66 -4.03 -12.32
N GLN A 141 -12.11 -5.17 -12.83
CA GLN A 141 -12.44 -6.33 -12.03
C GLN A 141 -11.31 -7.36 -12.19
N LEU A 142 -10.68 -7.73 -11.08
CA LEU A 142 -9.72 -8.83 -11.01
C LEU A 142 -10.48 -10.10 -10.66
N ASN A 143 -10.18 -11.16 -11.39
CA ASN A 143 -10.80 -12.47 -11.23
C ASN A 143 -9.70 -13.49 -10.94
N PHE A 144 -9.93 -14.34 -9.94
CA PHE A 144 -9.05 -15.47 -9.64
C PHE A 144 -9.91 -16.62 -9.13
N ASP A 145 -9.77 -17.77 -9.78
CA ASP A 145 -10.43 -19.01 -9.39
C ASP A 145 -9.78 -19.52 -8.09
N ILE A 146 -10.55 -19.48 -7.00
CA ILE A 146 -10.09 -19.83 -5.66
C ILE A 146 -10.35 -21.31 -5.38
N ASN A 147 -11.40 -21.89 -5.97
CA ASN A 147 -11.85 -23.25 -5.70
C ASN A 147 -11.35 -24.29 -6.74
N ASP A 148 -10.63 -23.84 -7.78
CA ASP A 148 -10.10 -24.61 -8.92
C ASP A 148 -11.20 -25.34 -9.72
N ASP A 149 -12.41 -24.78 -9.76
CA ASP A 149 -13.55 -25.33 -10.52
C ASP A 149 -13.54 -24.91 -12.00
N ARG A 150 -12.56 -24.08 -12.41
CA ARG A 150 -12.38 -23.49 -13.75
C ARG A 150 -13.48 -22.53 -14.16
N SER A 151 -14.25 -22.04 -13.20
CA SER A 151 -15.25 -21.00 -13.34
C SER A 151 -14.88 -19.84 -12.43
N ILE A 152 -15.41 -18.65 -12.74
CA ILE A 152 -15.30 -17.49 -11.85
C ILE A 152 -16.70 -17.21 -11.33
N THR A 153 -16.89 -17.41 -10.04
CA THR A 153 -18.12 -17.11 -9.35
C THR A 153 -18.10 -15.66 -8.86
N SER A 154 -19.06 -14.87 -9.36
CA SER A 154 -19.24 -13.47 -8.95
C SER A 154 -20.51 -13.32 -8.12
N ASN A 155 -20.58 -14.05 -6.99
CA ASN A 155 -21.69 -13.87 -6.05
C ASN A 155 -21.37 -12.76 -5.06
N SER A 156 -22.13 -11.65 -5.12
CA SER A 156 -21.97 -10.52 -4.20
C SER A 156 -22.33 -10.88 -2.75
N ASN A 157 -23.11 -11.95 -2.55
CA ASN A 157 -23.55 -12.40 -1.23
C ASN A 157 -22.51 -13.27 -0.52
N ASP A 158 -21.48 -13.74 -1.22
CA ASP A 158 -20.42 -14.52 -0.60
C ASP A 158 -19.56 -13.59 0.28
N PRO A 159 -19.08 -14.08 1.44
CA PRO A 159 -18.11 -13.36 2.25
C PRO A 159 -16.93 -12.92 1.38
N ILE A 160 -16.42 -11.71 1.58
CA ILE A 160 -15.30 -11.16 0.79
C ILE A 160 -14.12 -12.12 0.69
N VAL A 161 -13.89 -12.89 1.75
CA VAL A 161 -12.84 -13.89 1.84
C VAL A 161 -13.01 -14.99 0.78
N ASN A 162 -14.23 -15.39 0.43
CA ASN A 162 -14.46 -16.44 -0.58
C ASN A 162 -14.77 -15.91 -1.98
N ARG A 163 -14.78 -14.58 -2.16
CA ARG A 163 -15.13 -13.97 -3.43
C ARG A 163 -13.98 -14.06 -4.43
N GLU A 164 -14.25 -14.67 -5.57
CA GLU A 164 -13.31 -14.86 -6.69
C GLU A 164 -13.12 -13.61 -7.55
N THR A 165 -13.86 -12.55 -7.23
CA THR A 165 -13.83 -11.26 -7.89
C THR A 165 -13.51 -10.12 -6.92
N THR A 166 -12.75 -9.14 -7.38
CA THR A 166 -12.53 -7.88 -6.67
C THR A 166 -12.47 -6.71 -7.65
N THR A 167 -13.05 -5.60 -7.26
CA THR A 167 -13.13 -4.34 -8.03
C THR A 167 -12.15 -3.28 -7.51
N ASN A 168 -11.19 -3.69 -6.67
CA ASN A 168 -10.14 -2.84 -6.11
C ASN A 168 -8.95 -2.67 -7.07
N ALA A 169 -9.24 -2.50 -8.35
CA ALA A 169 -8.24 -2.25 -9.38
C ALA A 169 -8.71 -1.15 -10.33
N TRP A 170 -7.76 -0.39 -10.87
CA TRP A 170 -8.02 0.71 -11.77
C TRP A 170 -6.96 0.74 -12.86
N ARG A 171 -7.32 1.30 -14.01
CA ARG A 171 -6.38 1.70 -15.05
C ARG A 171 -6.59 3.16 -15.43
N PHE A 172 -5.53 3.81 -15.86
CA PHE A 172 -5.59 5.11 -16.52
C PHE A 172 -4.59 5.14 -17.68
N PRO A 173 -4.89 5.92 -18.73
CA PRO A 173 -4.01 6.03 -19.88
C PRO A 173 -2.81 6.92 -19.58
N VAL A 174 -1.65 6.61 -20.16
CA VAL A 174 -0.41 7.39 -20.00
C VAL A 174 0.27 7.55 -21.35
N ASP A 175 0.81 8.74 -21.56
CA ASP A 175 1.65 9.10 -22.69
C ASP A 175 3.12 8.98 -22.24
N THR A 176 3.83 7.95 -22.71
CA THR A 176 5.22 7.68 -22.29
C THR A 176 6.27 8.38 -23.15
N ASP A 177 5.91 8.87 -24.33
CA ASP A 177 6.82 9.57 -25.25
C ASP A 177 6.53 11.09 -25.36
N ASN A 178 5.51 11.56 -24.65
CA ASN A 178 5.07 12.94 -24.53
C ASN A 178 4.70 13.57 -25.89
N ASN A 179 4.06 12.79 -26.76
CA ASN A 179 3.63 13.22 -28.08
C ASN A 179 2.17 13.73 -28.14
N GLY A 180 1.47 13.70 -26.99
CA GLY A 180 0.09 14.14 -26.85
C GLY A 180 -0.96 13.04 -27.07
N LYS A 181 -0.53 11.79 -27.27
CA LYS A 181 -1.40 10.62 -27.37
C LYS A 181 -1.00 9.56 -26.37
N PHE A 182 -1.99 8.82 -25.90
CA PHE A 182 -1.77 7.75 -24.95
C PHE A 182 -1.30 6.48 -25.66
N ASP A 183 -0.12 5.99 -25.27
CA ASP A 183 0.52 4.84 -25.87
C ASP A 183 0.66 3.67 -24.87
N SER A 184 0.36 3.90 -23.60
CA SER A 184 0.44 2.91 -22.52
C SER A 184 -0.73 3.01 -21.55
N PHE A 185 -1.01 1.92 -20.84
CA PHE A 185 -1.89 1.92 -19.68
C PHE A 185 -1.07 1.68 -18.42
N THR A 186 -1.30 2.51 -17.40
CA THR A 186 -0.87 2.19 -16.04
C THR A 186 -2.06 1.59 -15.28
N LEU A 187 -1.86 0.38 -14.78
CA LEU A 187 -2.83 -0.38 -13.99
C LEU A 187 -2.32 -0.43 -12.55
N TYR A 188 -3.24 -0.36 -11.59
CA TYR A 188 -2.90 -0.63 -10.21
C TYR A 188 -4.05 -1.27 -9.45
N SER A 189 -3.70 -2.03 -8.41
CA SER A 189 -4.66 -2.67 -7.52
C SER A 189 -4.28 -2.47 -6.06
N ILE A 190 -5.30 -2.47 -5.19
CA ILE A 190 -5.14 -2.39 -3.74
C ILE A 190 -5.66 -3.71 -3.15
N VAL A 191 -4.76 -4.45 -2.49
CA VAL A 191 -5.01 -5.80 -2.00
C VAL A 191 -4.71 -5.88 -0.51
N PHE A 192 -5.68 -6.31 0.28
CA PHE A 192 -5.60 -6.31 1.75
C PHE A 192 -6.31 -7.50 2.42
N ARG A 193 -6.92 -8.38 1.62
CA ARG A 193 -7.72 -9.51 2.10
C ARG A 193 -6.85 -10.56 2.77
N ASN A 194 -7.40 -11.24 3.78
CA ASN A 194 -6.76 -12.41 4.39
C ASN A 194 -7.42 -13.72 3.92
N PRO A 195 -6.68 -14.84 3.87
CA PRO A 195 -7.26 -16.15 3.61
C PRO A 195 -8.26 -16.56 4.70
N SER A 196 -9.25 -17.36 4.32
CA SER A 196 -10.19 -17.98 5.25
C SER A 196 -9.48 -18.90 6.25
N ARG A 197 -10.15 -19.15 7.38
CA ARG A 197 -9.58 -19.92 8.49
C ARG A 197 -10.47 -21.11 8.87
N ASN A 198 -9.82 -22.15 9.39
CA ASN A 198 -10.49 -23.28 10.03
C ASN A 198 -10.84 -22.92 11.49
N ASN A 199 -11.64 -23.77 12.14
CA ASN A 199 -12.02 -23.63 13.54
C ASN A 199 -10.81 -23.58 14.51
N ASP A 200 -9.66 -24.12 14.09
CA ASP A 200 -8.40 -24.08 14.84
C ASP A 200 -7.63 -22.75 14.69
N GLY A 201 -8.21 -21.76 14.01
CA GLY A 201 -7.60 -20.44 13.78
C GLY A 201 -6.50 -20.42 12.72
N ASN A 202 -6.16 -21.56 12.13
CA ASN A 202 -5.19 -21.67 11.03
C ASN A 202 -5.82 -21.29 9.68
N PHE A 203 -5.01 -20.76 8.76
CA PHE A 203 -5.45 -20.54 7.39
C PHE A 203 -5.84 -21.85 6.72
N ASN A 204 -6.98 -21.85 6.03
CA ASN A 204 -7.49 -23.03 5.35
C ASN A 204 -6.92 -23.21 3.93
N ARG A 205 -6.26 -22.17 3.39
CA ARG A 205 -5.66 -22.16 2.06
C ARG A 205 -4.41 -21.28 1.99
N PRO A 206 -3.52 -21.53 1.02
CA PRO A 206 -2.43 -20.61 0.71
C PRO A 206 -2.97 -19.27 0.19
N ARG A 207 -2.17 -18.22 0.36
CA ARG A 207 -2.52 -16.88 -0.13
C ARG A 207 -2.64 -16.86 -1.65
N ASN A 208 -3.71 -16.24 -2.16
CA ASN A 208 -3.94 -16.07 -3.59
C ASN A 208 -3.62 -14.63 -4.07
N PRO A 209 -3.64 -14.35 -5.39
CA PRO A 209 -3.34 -13.02 -5.92
C PRO A 209 -4.36 -11.91 -5.55
N LEU A 210 -5.53 -12.26 -5.02
CA LEU A 210 -6.54 -11.30 -4.54
C LEU A 210 -6.39 -10.99 -3.04
N GLU A 211 -5.40 -11.57 -2.38
CA GLU A 211 -5.13 -11.44 -0.96
C GLU A 211 -3.79 -10.75 -0.70
N ALA A 212 -3.66 -10.16 0.49
CA ALA A 212 -2.41 -9.54 0.93
C ALA A 212 -1.27 -10.56 0.83
N ARG A 213 -0.10 -10.16 0.32
CA ARG A 213 1.02 -11.08 0.07
C ARG A 213 1.58 -11.69 1.35
N THR A 214 1.70 -10.86 2.38
CA THR A 214 2.21 -11.27 3.69
C THR A 214 1.35 -10.70 4.81
N ARG A 215 1.62 -11.15 6.03
CA ARG A 215 1.10 -10.51 7.24
C ARG A 215 1.75 -9.12 7.41
N PRO A 216 1.16 -8.24 8.23
CA PRO A 216 1.84 -7.02 8.64
C PRO A 216 3.22 -7.32 9.21
N MET A 217 4.18 -6.44 8.96
CA MET A 217 5.51 -6.51 9.55
C MET A 217 5.39 -6.33 11.06
N ASP A 218 5.88 -7.33 11.80
CA ASP A 218 6.06 -7.21 13.24
C ASP A 218 7.27 -6.31 13.52
N GLU A 219 7.16 -5.51 14.59
CA GLU A 219 8.23 -4.63 15.07
C GLU A 219 9.31 -5.45 15.79
N GLY A 220 10.04 -6.25 15.01
CA GLY A 220 11.08 -7.14 15.50
C GLY A 220 10.53 -8.30 16.32
N ALA A 221 11.07 -9.49 16.08
CA ALA A 221 10.92 -10.55 17.05
C ALA A 221 11.56 -10.07 18.36
N LEU A 222 10.76 -9.73 19.37
CA LEU A 222 11.22 -9.80 20.75
C LEU A 222 11.52 -11.28 21.01
N GLY A 223 12.73 -11.72 20.65
CA GLY A 223 13.21 -13.04 20.99
C GLY A 223 13.18 -13.23 22.50
N GLY A 224 12.68 -14.38 22.97
CA GLY A 224 12.60 -14.73 24.40
C GLY A 224 11.17 -14.84 24.93
N ALA A 225 10.99 -14.64 26.24
CA ALA A 225 9.74 -14.87 26.98
C ALA A 225 8.52 -14.06 26.48
N CYS A 226 8.75 -13.04 25.63
CA CYS A 226 7.70 -12.20 25.04
C CYS A 226 7.20 -12.65 23.66
N ALA A 227 7.75 -13.74 23.10
CA ALA A 227 7.27 -14.31 21.84
C ALA A 227 5.79 -14.75 21.91
N ALA A 228 5.32 -15.21 23.08
CA ALA A 228 3.93 -15.59 23.29
C ALA A 228 2.98 -14.37 23.44
N ALA A 229 3.49 -13.25 23.98
CA ALA A 229 2.72 -12.01 24.18
C ALA A 229 2.58 -11.17 22.90
N LEU A 230 3.40 -11.45 21.87
CA LEU A 230 3.29 -10.85 20.54
C LEU A 230 2.11 -11.36 19.73
N GLY A 231 1.40 -12.38 20.22
CA GLY A 231 0.36 -13.07 19.47
C GLY A 231 1.00 -14.06 18.52
N THR A 232 0.68 -15.35 18.68
CA THR A 232 0.93 -16.32 17.61
C THR A 232 0.02 -16.00 16.43
N SER A 233 0.25 -16.65 15.28
CA SER A 233 -0.54 -16.61 14.02
C SER A 233 -2.09 -16.54 14.11
N ALA A 234 -2.65 -16.72 15.30
CA ALA A 234 -4.07 -16.71 15.67
C ALA A 234 -4.55 -15.41 16.35
N SER A 235 -3.72 -14.37 16.50
CA SER A 235 -4.10 -13.14 17.24
C SER A 235 -4.99 -12.16 16.47
N LEU A 236 -5.91 -12.62 15.62
CA LEU A 236 -6.86 -11.69 14.99
C LEU A 236 -8.02 -11.40 15.96
N VAL A 237 -8.42 -10.15 16.05
CA VAL A 237 -9.48 -9.72 16.98
C VAL A 237 -10.84 -9.80 16.28
N GLY A 238 -11.55 -10.91 16.51
CA GLY A 238 -12.94 -11.11 16.07
C GLY A 238 -13.16 -11.00 14.56
N ASP A 239 -14.37 -10.61 14.15
CA ASP A 239 -14.84 -10.49 12.75
C ASP A 239 -14.17 -9.36 11.93
N THR A 240 -13.10 -8.74 12.44
CA THR A 240 -12.48 -7.56 11.79
C THR A 240 -11.33 -7.89 10.86
N ASP A 241 -10.77 -9.10 10.91
CA ASP A 241 -9.62 -9.54 10.09
C ASP A 241 -8.35 -8.65 10.23
N TRP A 242 -8.18 -8.02 11.40
CA TRP A 242 -6.95 -7.31 11.80
C TRP A 242 -6.07 -8.17 12.70
N TYR A 243 -4.75 -8.04 12.57
CA TYR A 243 -3.78 -8.76 13.40
C TYR A 243 -3.49 -7.99 14.69
N GLN A 244 -3.68 -8.59 15.84
CA GLN A 244 -3.25 -8.02 17.11
C GLN A 244 -1.79 -8.35 17.37
N SER A 245 -0.98 -7.33 17.57
CA SER A 245 0.41 -7.48 17.98
C SER A 245 0.67 -6.48 19.10
N ALA A 246 0.95 -6.99 20.31
CA ALA A 246 1.26 -6.20 21.49
C ALA A 246 0.29 -5.03 21.82
N GLY A 247 -1.02 -5.30 21.81
CA GLY A 247 -2.06 -4.32 22.19
C GLY A 247 -2.51 -3.37 21.07
N VAL A 248 -1.89 -3.45 19.89
CA VAL A 248 -2.32 -2.72 18.69
C VAL A 248 -2.79 -3.67 17.61
N LEU A 249 -3.72 -3.19 16.77
CA LEU A 249 -4.20 -3.89 15.59
C LEU A 249 -3.41 -3.42 14.38
N LYS A 250 -2.97 -4.36 13.55
CA LYS A 250 -2.19 -4.12 12.34
C LYS A 250 -2.86 -4.78 11.14
N LYS A 251 -2.83 -4.09 10.00
CA LYS A 251 -3.31 -4.63 8.71
C LYS A 251 -2.40 -4.18 7.58
N GLY A 252 -2.02 -5.14 6.74
CA GLY A 252 -1.15 -4.91 5.60
C GLY A 252 -1.97 -4.60 4.35
N PHE A 253 -1.60 -3.53 3.67
CA PHE A 253 -2.14 -3.10 2.38
C PHE A 253 -1.03 -3.23 1.35
N PHE A 254 -1.29 -3.96 0.28
CA PHE A 254 -0.39 -4.14 -0.85
C PHE A 254 -0.95 -3.39 -2.04
N VAL A 255 -0.12 -2.55 -2.65
CA VAL A 255 -0.43 -1.86 -3.89
C VAL A 255 0.48 -2.41 -4.97
N TYR A 256 -0.11 -3.01 -5.99
CA TYR A 256 0.61 -3.46 -7.17
C TYR A 256 0.35 -2.48 -8.30
N VAL A 257 1.39 -2.03 -8.96
CA VAL A 257 1.32 -1.15 -10.12
C VAL A 257 2.01 -1.83 -11.29
N ALA A 258 1.41 -1.79 -12.47
CA ALA A 258 1.99 -2.27 -13.70
C ALA A 258 1.72 -1.29 -14.85
N THR A 259 2.75 -0.97 -15.63
CA THR A 259 2.57 -0.17 -16.86
C THR A 259 2.78 -1.06 -18.07
N VAL A 260 1.78 -1.10 -18.94
CA VAL A 260 1.69 -2.00 -20.09
C VAL A 260 1.51 -1.19 -21.38
N PRO A 261 2.36 -1.40 -22.40
CA PRO A 261 2.24 -0.70 -23.68
C PRO A 261 1.03 -1.16 -24.48
N ILE A 262 0.38 -0.23 -25.18
CA ILE A 262 -0.75 -0.50 -26.07
C ILE A 262 -0.22 -1.09 -27.37
N THR A 263 -0.67 -2.31 -27.71
CA THR A 263 -0.19 -3.00 -28.92
C THR A 263 -1.16 -2.95 -30.09
N ASP A 264 -2.45 -2.80 -29.82
CA ASP A 264 -3.50 -2.72 -30.85
C ASP A 264 -4.70 -1.91 -30.36
N THR A 265 -4.76 -0.64 -30.77
CA THR A 265 -5.86 0.27 -30.47
C THR A 265 -7.18 -0.14 -31.11
N THR A 266 -7.15 -0.85 -32.24
CA THR A 266 -8.36 -1.24 -32.98
C THR A 266 -9.03 -2.43 -32.29
N ALA A 267 -8.23 -3.42 -31.88
CA ALA A 267 -8.73 -4.57 -31.11
C ALA A 267 -9.28 -4.16 -29.73
N LEU A 268 -8.74 -3.09 -29.13
CA LEU A 268 -9.18 -2.56 -27.85
C LEU A 268 -10.33 -1.54 -27.97
N GLY A 269 -10.75 -1.18 -29.19
CA GLY A 269 -11.82 -0.21 -29.43
C GLY A 269 -11.52 1.20 -28.90
N LEU A 270 -10.24 1.60 -28.92
CA LEU A 270 -9.79 2.87 -28.36
C LEU A 270 -9.98 4.03 -29.36
N GLY A 271 -10.24 5.23 -28.85
CA GLY A 271 -10.48 6.44 -29.63
C GLY A 271 -9.22 7.05 -30.27
N THR A 272 -9.36 8.23 -30.86
CA THR A 272 -8.29 8.95 -31.57
C THR A 272 -7.16 9.45 -30.69
N ASP A 273 -7.40 9.55 -29.38
CA ASP A 273 -6.45 10.01 -28.37
C ASP A 273 -5.43 8.92 -28.00
N TYR A 274 -5.60 7.71 -28.54
CA TYR A 274 -4.75 6.55 -28.29
C TYR A 274 -3.95 6.17 -29.53
N GLU A 275 -2.76 5.62 -29.30
CA GLU A 275 -1.96 5.03 -30.36
C GLU A 275 -1.28 3.74 -29.93
N ASN A 276 -0.82 2.98 -30.92
CA ASN A 276 0.00 1.81 -30.66
C ASN A 276 1.40 2.27 -30.25
N HIS A 277 1.89 1.78 -29.12
CA HIS A 277 3.24 2.08 -28.68
C HIS A 277 4.27 1.73 -29.75
N THR A 278 5.04 2.72 -30.15
CA THR A 278 6.09 2.57 -31.16
C THR A 278 7.47 2.56 -30.49
N GLY A 279 8.40 1.75 -31.00
CA GLY A 279 9.76 1.66 -30.46
C GLY A 279 9.97 0.54 -29.44
N ASN A 280 10.90 0.76 -28.51
CA ASN A 280 11.34 -0.24 -27.54
C ASN A 280 10.33 -0.36 -26.39
N LYS A 281 9.65 -1.51 -26.33
CA LYS A 281 8.67 -1.82 -25.29
C LYS A 281 9.34 -2.00 -23.93
N GLY A 282 8.90 -1.23 -22.95
CA GLY A 282 9.23 -1.42 -21.55
C GLY A 282 8.03 -1.98 -20.77
N PHE A 283 8.33 -2.60 -19.63
CA PHE A 283 7.34 -2.99 -18.64
C PHE A 283 7.88 -2.56 -17.27
N SER A 284 7.02 -1.99 -16.44
CA SER A 284 7.32 -1.69 -15.04
C SER A 284 6.33 -2.43 -14.17
N ALA A 285 6.82 -2.99 -13.06
CA ALA A 285 6.02 -3.48 -11.97
C ALA A 285 6.57 -2.90 -10.67
N LEU A 286 5.73 -2.18 -9.92
CA LEU A 286 6.05 -1.65 -8.61
C LEU A 286 5.15 -2.30 -7.57
N GLU A 287 5.72 -2.66 -6.43
CA GLU A 287 5.00 -3.13 -5.26
C GLU A 287 5.24 -2.14 -4.12
N TYR A 288 4.16 -1.73 -3.46
CA TYR A 288 4.20 -0.94 -2.25
C TYR A 288 3.42 -1.64 -1.15
N GLN A 289 4.09 -1.89 -0.03
CA GLN A 289 3.47 -2.41 1.18
C GLN A 289 3.32 -1.28 2.20
N GLN A 290 2.13 -1.15 2.76
CA GLN A 290 1.86 -0.30 3.90
C GLN A 290 1.12 -1.07 4.99
N ASP A 291 1.72 -1.15 6.17
CA ASP A 291 1.02 -1.65 7.35
C ASP A 291 0.37 -0.49 8.09
N ARG A 292 -0.94 -0.57 8.31
CA ARG A 292 -1.70 0.38 9.11
C ARG A 292 -1.85 -0.16 10.51
N VAL A 293 -1.68 0.73 11.48
CA VAL A 293 -1.84 0.45 12.91
C VAL A 293 -3.08 1.18 13.41
N GLN A 294 -3.93 0.48 14.15
CA GLN A 294 -5.05 1.04 14.88
C GLN A 294 -5.02 0.56 16.33
N ILE A 295 -5.32 1.45 17.26
CA ILE A 295 -5.49 1.06 18.66
C ILE A 295 -6.98 0.81 18.90
N PRO A 296 -7.38 -0.41 19.27
CA PRO A 296 -8.79 -0.68 19.54
C PRO A 296 -9.25 0.12 20.76
N PRO A 297 -10.51 0.59 20.81
CA PRO A 297 -11.06 1.21 22.01
C PRO A 297 -10.94 0.33 23.26
N SER A 298 -11.03 -1.00 23.10
CA SER A 298 -10.84 -1.97 24.18
C SER A 298 -9.41 -2.04 24.73
N ASN A 299 -8.42 -1.42 24.09
CA ASN A 299 -7.08 -1.29 24.65
C ASN A 299 -6.99 -0.20 25.75
N ASN A 300 -8.05 0.59 25.94
CA ASN A 300 -8.15 1.56 27.02
C ASN A 300 -8.86 0.94 28.22
N ALA A 301 -8.36 1.20 29.42
CA ALA A 301 -9.04 0.87 30.67
C ALA A 301 -10.24 1.80 30.91
N ILE A 302 -10.16 3.05 30.47
CA ILE A 302 -11.21 4.06 30.60
C ILE A 302 -11.34 4.78 29.26
N VAL A 303 -12.55 4.82 28.69
CA VAL A 303 -12.89 5.56 27.47
C VAL A 303 -14.14 6.38 27.73
N TYR A 304 -14.07 7.68 27.45
CA TYR A 304 -15.23 8.57 27.43
C TYR A 304 -15.27 9.36 26.12
N GLU A 305 -16.46 9.47 25.53
CA GLU A 305 -16.69 10.33 24.36
C GLU A 305 -16.71 11.81 24.77
N ASP A 306 -17.24 12.11 25.95
CA ASP A 306 -17.30 13.45 26.50
C ASP A 306 -16.31 13.60 27.67
N ASP A 307 -16.63 14.48 28.62
CA ASP A 307 -15.81 14.74 29.78
C ASP A 307 -15.67 13.52 30.69
N LEU A 308 -14.44 13.25 31.11
CA LEU A 308 -14.13 12.26 32.13
C LEU A 308 -13.86 12.98 33.45
N THR A 309 -14.72 12.77 34.45
CA THR A 309 -14.46 13.24 35.82
C THR A 309 -14.06 12.08 36.73
N ILE A 310 -12.85 12.15 37.30
CA ILE A 310 -12.36 11.20 38.29
C ILE A 310 -12.37 11.90 39.66
N PHE A 311 -13.25 11.44 40.54
CA PHE A 311 -13.32 11.86 41.93
C PHE A 311 -13.37 10.63 42.84
N ALA A 312 -12.60 10.65 43.92
CA ALA A 312 -12.35 9.47 44.73
C ALA A 312 -12.82 9.70 46.17
N GLY A 313 -13.95 9.08 46.54
CA GLY A 313 -14.44 9.03 47.92
C GLY A 313 -13.59 8.09 48.81
N SER A 314 -13.05 7.02 48.22
CA SER A 314 -12.01 6.15 48.78
C SER A 314 -10.87 6.03 47.75
N ALA A 315 -9.73 5.41 48.09
CA ALA A 315 -8.57 5.37 47.18
C ALA A 315 -8.93 4.73 45.82
N PHE A 316 -8.72 5.47 44.73
CA PHE A 316 -8.96 5.05 43.35
C PHE A 316 -7.62 4.75 42.67
N ARG A 317 -7.44 3.51 42.23
CA ARG A 317 -6.22 3.05 41.55
C ARG A 317 -6.61 2.40 40.24
N VAL A 318 -6.08 2.91 39.14
CA VAL A 318 -6.31 2.32 37.82
C VAL A 318 -4.99 2.16 37.09
N ASN A 319 -4.79 1.01 36.47
CA ASN A 319 -3.69 0.72 35.56
C ASN A 319 -4.25 0.56 34.15
N GLY A 320 -3.65 1.23 33.18
CA GLY A 320 -4.12 1.16 31.80
C GLY A 320 -4.13 2.50 31.08
N ARG A 321 -4.45 2.42 29.79
CA ARG A 321 -4.61 3.58 28.94
C ARG A 321 -5.95 4.26 29.22
N ILE A 322 -5.94 5.58 29.29
CA ILE A 322 -7.14 6.40 29.53
C ILE A 322 -7.33 7.31 28.30
N PHE A 323 -8.56 7.38 27.81
CA PHE A 323 -8.92 8.21 26.67
C PHE A 323 -10.19 9.01 26.96
N THR A 324 -10.14 10.32 26.75
CA THR A 324 -11.33 11.18 26.68
C THR A 324 -11.23 12.09 25.46
N ASN A 325 -12.33 12.17 24.72
CA ASN A 325 -12.49 13.03 23.54
C ASN A 325 -12.79 14.49 23.91
N SER A 326 -12.98 14.79 25.19
CA SER A 326 -13.20 16.13 25.72
C SER A 326 -12.23 16.39 26.88
N ASN A 327 -12.70 16.90 28.02
CA ASN A 327 -11.88 17.30 29.14
C ASN A 327 -11.70 16.16 30.15
N LEU A 328 -10.56 16.16 30.84
CA LEU A 328 -10.29 15.31 32.00
C LEU A 328 -10.32 16.16 33.27
N PHE A 329 -11.29 15.89 34.14
CA PHE A 329 -11.41 16.49 35.45
C PHE A 329 -10.87 15.53 36.52
N GLY A 330 -9.97 16.03 37.36
CA GLY A 330 -9.41 15.27 38.48
C GLY A 330 -9.51 16.06 39.77
N LEU A 331 -10.10 15.45 40.81
CA LEU A 331 -10.11 16.05 42.14
C LEU A 331 -9.93 14.98 43.22
N LYS A 332 -8.93 15.19 44.08
CA LYS A 332 -8.75 14.39 45.30
C LYS A 332 -9.61 14.98 46.41
N THR A 333 -10.67 14.27 46.81
CA THR A 333 -11.53 14.70 47.93
C THR A 333 -11.12 14.03 49.24
N TYR A 334 -11.10 12.69 49.29
CA TYR A 334 -10.75 11.93 50.50
C TYR A 334 -9.71 10.84 50.22
N GLY A 335 -9.93 10.03 49.17
CA GLY A 335 -9.01 8.97 48.76
C GLY A 335 -7.95 9.44 47.77
N ASN A 336 -6.78 8.80 47.76
CA ASN A 336 -5.77 9.06 46.73
C ASN A 336 -6.25 8.56 45.36
N ILE A 337 -6.04 9.35 44.32
CA ILE A 337 -6.15 8.92 42.92
C ILE A 337 -4.75 8.57 42.45
N GLU A 338 -4.54 7.33 41.99
CA GLU A 338 -3.27 6.84 41.47
C GLU A 338 -3.48 6.22 40.08
N LEU A 339 -2.90 6.86 39.06
CA LEU A 339 -2.89 6.39 37.67
C LEU A 339 -1.57 5.66 37.42
N LEU A 340 -1.65 4.34 37.30
CA LEU A 340 -0.51 3.43 37.31
C LEU A 340 -0.15 2.94 35.90
N GLN A 341 1.12 2.60 35.68
CA GLN A 341 1.55 1.92 34.45
C GLN A 341 1.07 0.46 34.43
N VAL A 342 0.85 -0.06 33.22
CA VAL A 342 0.51 -1.47 32.97
C VAL A 342 1.76 -2.32 33.14
N SER A 343 1.75 -3.11 34.22
CA SER A 343 2.74 -4.14 34.52
C SER A 343 4.14 -3.61 34.90
N SER A 344 5.06 -4.54 35.16
CA SER A 344 6.44 -4.25 35.58
C SER A 344 7.39 -4.06 34.38
N PRO A 345 8.55 -3.41 34.54
CA PRO A 345 9.48 -3.16 33.43
C PRO A 345 9.99 -4.41 32.69
N ALA A 346 9.94 -5.58 33.33
CA ALA A 346 10.29 -6.86 32.73
C ALA A 346 9.14 -7.50 31.93
N SER A 347 7.95 -6.91 31.95
CA SER A 347 6.75 -7.41 31.27
C SER A 347 6.70 -6.97 29.82
N CYS A 348 6.21 -7.86 28.95
CA CYS A 348 5.97 -7.58 27.54
C CYS A 348 4.89 -6.51 27.31
N PHE A 349 4.06 -6.26 28.33
CA PHE A 349 3.00 -5.25 28.31
C PHE A 349 3.48 -3.89 28.83
N TYR A 350 4.70 -3.78 29.35
CA TYR A 350 5.29 -2.51 29.77
C TYR A 350 5.77 -1.70 28.56
N LYS A 351 4.80 -1.13 27.86
CA LYS A 351 4.99 -0.28 26.69
C LYS A 351 4.32 1.08 26.96
N PRO A 352 4.87 2.18 26.40
CA PRO A 352 4.31 3.51 26.64
C PRO A 352 2.84 3.59 26.18
N GLU A 353 2.50 2.91 25.10
CA GLU A 353 1.16 2.96 24.49
C GLU A 353 0.06 2.28 25.34
N ASN A 354 0.43 1.33 26.20
CA ASN A 354 -0.52 0.56 27.02
C ASN A 354 -0.99 1.32 28.27
N SER A 355 -0.32 2.40 28.64
CA SER A 355 -0.64 3.23 29.82
C SER A 355 -0.74 4.71 29.49
N LYS A 356 -0.91 5.03 28.21
CA LYS A 356 -0.98 6.40 27.74
C LYS A 356 -2.28 7.04 28.20
N ILE A 357 -2.21 8.28 28.68
CA ILE A 357 -3.39 9.09 28.97
C ILE A 357 -3.51 10.09 27.83
N VAL A 358 -4.63 10.06 27.12
CA VAL A 358 -4.92 10.98 26.01
C VAL A 358 -6.17 11.76 26.35
N VAL A 359 -6.02 13.08 26.37
CA VAL A 359 -7.09 14.05 26.62
C VAL A 359 -7.11 14.96 25.40
N ALA A 360 -8.25 15.03 24.70
CA ALA A 360 -8.37 15.86 23.49
C ALA A 360 -8.68 17.32 23.82
N GLY A 361 -9.39 17.56 24.92
CA GLY A 361 -9.67 18.88 25.49
C GLY A 361 -8.67 19.25 26.57
N ASN A 362 -9.19 19.74 27.69
CA ASN A 362 -8.40 20.29 28.78
C ASN A 362 -8.19 19.28 29.92
N LEU A 363 -7.06 19.40 30.59
CA LEU A 363 -6.85 18.80 31.91
C LEU A 363 -7.22 19.84 32.97
N VAL A 364 -8.16 19.49 33.84
CA VAL A 364 -8.73 20.42 34.81
C VAL A 364 -8.67 19.81 36.21
N TYR A 365 -8.10 20.56 37.14
CA TYR A 365 -8.21 20.28 38.55
C TYR A 365 -9.54 20.82 39.08
N GLY A 366 -10.46 19.93 39.44
CA GLY A 366 -11.78 20.32 39.94
C GLY A 366 -12.90 19.38 39.52
N ARG A 367 -14.14 19.79 39.80
CA ARG A 367 -15.36 19.06 39.44
C ARG A 367 -16.37 20.01 38.79
N PRO A 368 -17.01 19.62 37.67
CA PRO A 368 -18.01 20.46 37.00
C PRO A 368 -19.28 20.76 37.80
N ILE A 369 -19.63 19.91 38.78
CA ILE A 369 -20.99 19.87 39.37
C ILE A 369 -21.06 20.67 40.70
N ASP A 370 -19.98 21.33 41.13
CA ASP A 370 -19.99 22.10 42.38
C ASP A 370 -19.14 23.38 42.29
N PRO A 371 -19.72 24.48 41.79
CA PRO A 371 -19.05 25.79 41.73
C PRO A 371 -18.88 26.44 43.10
N SER A 372 -19.54 25.92 44.14
CA SER A 372 -19.53 26.47 45.50
C SER A 372 -18.42 25.93 46.39
N SER A 373 -17.51 25.12 45.82
CA SER A 373 -16.27 24.69 46.47
C SER A 373 -15.04 25.39 45.87
N PRO A 374 -14.98 26.73 45.78
CA PRO A 374 -13.70 27.38 45.61
C PRO A 374 -12.85 27.06 46.84
N ALA A 375 -11.55 26.87 46.67
CA ALA A 375 -10.60 26.76 47.77
C ALA A 375 -10.53 25.42 48.53
N ASP A 376 -10.35 24.33 47.79
CA ASP A 376 -9.27 23.39 48.16
C ASP A 376 -8.23 23.37 47.04
N VAL A 377 -7.78 24.57 46.66
CA VAL A 377 -6.51 24.81 45.95
C VAL A 377 -5.35 24.63 46.94
N ASP A 378 -5.47 23.66 47.85
CA ASP A 378 -4.29 23.16 48.51
C ASP A 378 -3.54 22.39 47.43
N ALA A 379 -2.50 23.01 46.87
CA ALA A 379 -1.62 22.46 45.84
C ALA A 379 -0.94 21.14 46.29
N GLN A 380 -1.32 20.59 47.43
CA GLN A 380 -0.92 19.31 48.02
C GLN A 380 -2.01 18.21 47.88
N LYS A 381 -3.23 18.53 47.42
CA LYS A 381 -4.32 17.56 47.16
C LYS A 381 -4.31 17.05 45.72
N ASN A 382 -3.12 16.76 45.24
CA ASN A 382 -2.89 16.28 43.89
C ASN A 382 -3.09 14.76 43.77
N PHE A 383 -3.38 14.31 42.56
CA PHE A 383 -3.36 12.89 42.23
C PHE A 383 -2.00 12.47 41.68
N ARG A 384 -1.66 11.18 41.83
CA ARG A 384 -0.39 10.63 41.38
C ARG A 384 -0.55 10.00 40.00
N ILE A 385 0.40 10.27 39.12
CA ILE A 385 0.52 9.68 37.78
C ILE A 385 1.89 9.03 37.67
N ASP A 386 1.94 7.74 37.35
CA ASP A 386 3.19 7.06 37.05
C ASP A 386 3.63 7.37 35.62
N LEU A 387 4.82 7.96 35.46
CA LEU A 387 5.44 8.24 34.17
C LEU A 387 6.22 7.03 33.66
N TYR A 388 6.03 6.72 32.38
CA TYR A 388 6.72 5.63 31.70
C TYR A 388 8.24 5.90 31.60
N LYS A 389 9.05 4.88 31.86
CA LYS A 389 10.51 4.92 31.67
C LYS A 389 11.00 3.60 31.09
N GLN A 390 11.56 3.63 29.89
CA GLN A 390 12.01 2.42 29.21
C GLN A 390 13.03 1.63 30.06
N GLY A 391 12.75 0.35 30.29
CA GLY A 391 13.65 -0.59 30.99
C GLY A 391 13.85 -0.33 32.49
N ALA A 392 13.08 0.58 33.11
CA ALA A 392 13.21 0.92 34.51
C ALA A 392 11.83 1.06 35.18
N LYS A 393 11.81 1.04 36.52
CA LYS A 393 10.56 1.25 37.27
C LYS A 393 9.95 2.62 36.91
N PRO A 394 8.61 2.71 36.84
CA PRO A 394 7.94 3.98 36.56
C PRO A 394 8.25 5.01 37.64
N VAL A 395 8.24 6.28 37.24
CA VAL A 395 8.47 7.41 38.14
C VAL A 395 7.12 7.98 38.54
N GLY A 396 6.75 7.86 39.82
CA GLY A 396 5.55 8.50 40.33
C GLY A 396 5.71 10.01 40.33
N LYS A 397 4.88 10.71 39.56
CA LYS A 397 4.75 12.16 39.55
C LYS A 397 3.47 12.55 40.26
N ILE A 398 3.55 13.55 41.11
CA ILE A 398 2.38 14.21 41.67
C ILE A 398 1.98 15.29 40.66
N PHE A 399 0.73 15.25 40.19
CA PHE A 399 0.17 16.25 39.28
C PHE A 399 0.29 17.65 39.90
N ASP A 400 0.73 18.66 39.19
CA ASP A 400 0.79 20.03 39.72
C ASP A 400 -0.36 20.87 39.17
N ALA A 401 -1.40 21.06 39.98
CA ALA A 401 -2.58 21.82 39.58
C ALA A 401 -2.28 23.28 39.19
N THR A 402 -1.16 23.86 39.62
CA THR A 402 -0.80 25.25 39.28
C THR A 402 -0.14 25.39 37.91
N GLN A 403 0.50 24.33 37.42
CA GLN A 403 1.24 24.33 36.15
C GLN A 403 0.60 23.47 35.06
N GLU A 404 -0.19 22.46 35.45
CA GLU A 404 -0.65 21.38 34.57
C GLU A 404 -2.17 21.32 34.41
N SER A 405 -2.90 22.18 35.12
CA SER A 405 -4.33 22.41 34.93
C SER A 405 -4.57 23.71 34.16
N VAL A 406 -5.71 23.81 33.49
CA VAL A 406 -6.27 25.11 33.09
C VAL A 406 -6.43 26.01 34.33
N ASP A 407 -6.17 27.30 34.17
CA ASP A 407 -6.37 28.30 35.21
C ASP A 407 -7.85 28.43 35.56
N THR A 408 -8.23 27.81 36.68
CA THR A 408 -9.60 27.80 37.18
C THR A 408 -10.01 29.10 37.86
N ASN A 409 -9.10 30.08 38.00
CA ASN A 409 -9.45 31.42 38.51
C ASN A 409 -10.14 32.29 37.46
N THR A 410 -9.95 31.97 36.18
CA THR A 410 -10.52 32.73 35.06
C THR A 410 -11.80 32.09 34.53
N ASN A 411 -11.84 30.76 34.41
CA ASN A 411 -13.03 29.98 34.04
C ASN A 411 -13.18 28.81 35.03
N GLY A 412 -14.34 28.69 35.68
CA GLY A 412 -14.57 27.62 36.63
C GLY A 412 -14.59 26.23 35.96
N PRO A 413 -14.38 25.12 36.71
CA PRO A 413 -14.52 23.77 36.16
C PRO A 413 -15.89 23.50 35.51
N ASP A 414 -16.93 24.18 35.96
CA ASP A 414 -18.29 24.19 35.41
C ASP A 414 -18.37 24.91 34.05
N ASP A 415 -17.64 26.00 33.86
CA ASP A 415 -17.56 26.72 32.57
C ASP A 415 -16.80 25.91 31.50
N ILE A 416 -15.84 25.09 31.93
CA ILE A 416 -15.01 24.28 31.03
C ILE A 416 -15.75 23.00 30.58
N ALA A 417 -16.71 22.53 31.39
CA ALA A 417 -17.41 21.29 31.13
C ALA A 417 -18.23 21.33 29.83
N TYR A 418 -18.21 20.21 29.13
CA TYR A 418 -18.84 20.02 27.85
C TYR A 418 -20.37 20.02 28.00
N ASN A 419 -21.01 21.07 27.47
CA ASN A 419 -22.46 21.23 27.52
C ASN A 419 -23.11 20.69 26.23
N ASN A 420 -23.24 19.35 26.16
CA ASN A 420 -23.81 18.70 24.99
C ASN A 420 -25.28 19.12 24.73
N ALA A 421 -26.07 19.39 25.78
CA ALA A 421 -27.46 19.82 25.64
C ALA A 421 -27.59 21.18 24.93
N ALA A 422 -26.74 22.16 25.26
CA ALA A 422 -26.73 23.45 24.59
C ALA A 422 -26.29 23.34 23.12
N TYR A 423 -25.32 22.46 22.85
CA TYR A 423 -24.84 22.19 21.49
C TYR A 423 -25.91 21.50 20.63
N GLU A 424 -26.55 20.46 21.14
CA GLU A 424 -27.66 19.76 20.47
C GLU A 424 -28.85 20.68 20.22
N ALA A 425 -29.23 21.51 21.20
CA ALA A 425 -30.28 22.50 21.03
C ALA A 425 -29.95 23.51 19.93
N ARG A 426 -28.69 23.95 19.84
CA ARG A 426 -28.22 24.83 18.78
C ARG A 426 -28.26 24.15 17.41
N ILE A 427 -27.82 22.90 17.29
CA ILE A 427 -27.90 22.15 16.04
C ILE A 427 -29.35 21.98 15.62
N ALA A 428 -30.23 21.57 16.53
CA ALA A 428 -31.66 21.39 16.25
C ALA A 428 -32.29 22.69 15.72
N GLU A 429 -31.94 23.83 16.31
CA GLU A 429 -32.41 25.13 15.85
C GLU A 429 -31.82 25.52 14.48
N LEU A 430 -30.53 25.25 14.23
CA LEU A 430 -29.91 25.49 12.92
C LEU A 430 -30.54 24.62 11.81
N VAL A 431 -30.83 23.35 12.09
CA VAL A 431 -31.52 22.44 11.17
C VAL A 431 -32.93 22.95 10.89
N LYS A 432 -33.67 23.37 11.93
CA LYS A 432 -35.01 23.95 11.79
C LYS A 432 -35.00 25.21 10.94
N GLN A 433 -34.04 26.11 11.14
CA GLN A 433 -33.87 27.33 10.34
C GLN A 433 -33.48 27.02 8.89
N ALA A 434 -32.63 26.01 8.65
CA ALA A 434 -32.25 25.58 7.31
C ALA A 434 -33.45 24.97 6.56
N LEU A 435 -34.26 24.14 7.22
CA LEU A 435 -35.49 23.59 6.66
C LEU A 435 -36.54 24.66 6.38
N ALA A 436 -36.65 25.68 7.25
CA ALA A 436 -37.56 26.81 7.03
C ALA A 436 -37.12 27.75 5.89
N LYS A 437 -35.82 27.75 5.55
CA LYS A 437 -35.26 28.53 4.42
C LYS A 437 -35.17 27.73 3.12
N ALA A 438 -35.41 26.42 3.16
CA ALA A 438 -35.49 25.60 1.95
C ALA A 438 -36.77 26.00 1.20
N PRO A 439 -36.68 26.46 -0.07
CA PRO A 439 -37.88 26.72 -0.86
C PRO A 439 -38.65 25.42 -1.05
N ASP A 440 -39.97 25.51 -0.90
CA ASP A 440 -40.90 24.41 -1.08
C ASP A 440 -40.66 23.75 -2.46
N PRO A 441 -40.43 22.42 -2.56
CA PRO A 441 -40.22 21.76 -3.85
C PRO A 441 -41.46 21.73 -4.76
N GLN A 442 -42.57 22.40 -4.39
CA GLN A 442 -43.81 22.45 -5.17
C GLN A 442 -44.33 23.88 -5.40
N GLY A 443 -43.45 24.75 -5.91
CA GLY A 443 -43.82 26.04 -6.52
C GLY A 443 -43.22 26.19 -7.91
#